data_AF-A0A814W4C7-F1
#
_entry.id   AF-A0A814W4C7-F1
#
_cell.length_a   1.000
_cell.length_b   1.000
_cell.length_c   1.000
_cell.angle_alpha   90.00
_cell.angle_beta   90.00
_cell.angle_gamma   90.00
#
_symmetry.space_group_name_H-M   'P 1'
#
loop_
_entity.id
_entity.type
_entity.pdbx_description
1 polymer ?
#
loop_
_entity_poly.entity_id
_entity_poly.type
_entity_poly.pdbx_seq_one_letter_code
_entity_poly.pdbx_strand_id
1 'polypeptide(L)'
;MEILFQMQDNLLDVESENIGKPAALAVKNNTVTYVSRLDVESTRQRLKEFRRRTLQLVDECWPSGAGTIKDVVNYIVDRKN
;
A
#
# COMPACT_ATOMS: atom_id res chain seq x y z
N MET A 1 -10.18 -0.04 2.32
CA MET A 1 -8.99 -0.88 2.63
C MET A 1 -8.33 -1.44 1.37
N GLU A 2 -9.09 -1.78 0.33
CA GLU A 2 -8.57 -2.27 -0.96
C GLU A 2 -7.48 -1.39 -1.59
N ILE A 3 -7.63 -0.06 -1.58
CA ILE A 3 -6.61 0.86 -2.12
C ILE A 3 -5.26 0.73 -1.39
N LEU A 4 -5.27 0.60 -0.06
CA LEU A 4 -4.04 0.38 0.73
C LEU A 4 -3.36 -0.92 0.32
N PHE A 5 -4.16 -1.96 0.14
CA PHE A 5 -3.67 -3.27 -0.28
C PHE A 5 -3.02 -3.19 -1.67
N GLN A 6 -3.70 -2.60 -2.65
CA GLN A 6 -3.18 -2.50 -4.01
C GLN A 6 -1.91 -1.62 -4.12
N MET A 7 -1.84 -0.53 -3.35
CA MET A 7 -0.63 0.31 -3.30
C MET A 7 0.55 -0.45 -2.69
N GLN A 8 0.34 -1.18 -1.59
CA GLN A 8 1.39 -2.00 -1.00
C GLN A 8 1.80 -3.15 -1.94
N ASP A 9 0.85 -3.76 -2.63
CA ASP A 9 1.10 -4.82 -3.61
C ASP A 9 1.98 -4.32 -4.75
N ASN A 10 1.66 -3.17 -5.33
CA ASN A 10 2.48 -2.56 -6.39
C ASN A 10 3.89 -2.17 -5.91
N LEU A 11 4.05 -1.80 -4.63
CA LEU A 11 5.37 -1.54 -4.05
C LEU A 11 6.15 -2.85 -3.90
N LEU A 12 5.51 -3.89 -3.35
CA LEU A 12 6.13 -5.20 -3.18
C LEU A 12 6.51 -5.82 -4.52
N ASP A 13 5.71 -5.67 -5.57
CA ASP A 13 6.06 -6.15 -6.92
C ASP A 13 7.37 -5.53 -7.40
N VAL A 14 7.53 -4.21 -7.26
CA VAL A 14 8.71 -3.47 -7.73
C VAL A 14 9.94 -3.72 -6.85
N GLU A 15 9.75 -3.91 -5.55
CA GLU A 15 10.81 -4.18 -4.59
C GLU A 15 11.27 -5.65 -4.65
N SER A 16 10.34 -6.59 -4.82
CA SER A 16 10.62 -8.03 -4.92
C SER A 16 11.25 -8.41 -6.27
N GLU A 17 10.92 -7.70 -7.35
CA GLU A 17 11.60 -7.84 -8.65
C GLU A 17 13.03 -7.24 -8.64
N ASN A 18 13.41 -6.48 -7.60
CA ASN A 18 14.74 -5.88 -7.46
C ASN A 18 15.69 -6.66 -6.53
N ILE A 19 15.83 -7.96 -6.81
CA ILE A 19 17.16 -8.46 -7.19
C ILE A 19 17.36 -8.13 -8.69
N GLY A 20 17.66 -6.86 -9.00
CA GLY A 20 18.39 -6.50 -10.21
C GLY A 20 17.67 -5.89 -11.42
N LYS A 21 16.34 -5.77 -11.54
CA LYS A 21 15.70 -4.93 -12.57
C LYS A 21 14.34 -4.36 -12.13
N PRO A 22 14.11 -3.04 -12.24
CA PRO A 22 12.80 -2.46 -12.00
C PRO A 22 11.89 -2.75 -13.20
N ALA A 23 10.66 -3.19 -12.91
CA ALA A 23 9.53 -3.09 -13.84
C ALA A 23 9.49 -4.09 -15.01
N ALA A 24 9.79 -5.38 -14.79
CA ALA A 24 9.69 -6.37 -15.86
C ALA A 24 8.23 -6.80 -16.16
N LEU A 25 7.33 -6.85 -15.17
CA LEU A 25 5.94 -7.29 -15.39
C LEU A 25 4.96 -6.15 -15.73
N ALA A 26 5.05 -4.99 -15.05
CA ALA A 26 4.15 -3.86 -15.33
C ALA A 26 4.41 -3.22 -16.71
N VAL A 27 5.68 -3.13 -17.13
CA VAL A 27 6.05 -2.67 -18.48
C VAL A 27 5.66 -3.72 -19.53
N LYS A 28 5.81 -5.01 -19.23
CA LYS A 28 5.43 -6.10 -20.14
C LYS A 28 3.92 -6.19 -20.40
N ASN A 29 3.10 -5.75 -19.44
CA ASN A 29 1.64 -5.82 -19.53
C ASN A 29 0.95 -4.46 -19.78
N ASN A 30 1.68 -3.37 -20.03
CA ASN A 30 1.11 -2.01 -20.19
C ASN A 30 0.13 -1.60 -19.07
N THR A 31 0.30 -2.17 -17.88
CA THR A 31 -0.63 -1.95 -16.78
C THR A 31 -0.20 -0.71 -16.00
N VAL A 32 -1.08 0.28 -15.90
CA VAL A 32 -0.84 1.49 -15.12
C VAL A 32 -0.98 1.15 -13.63
N THR A 33 0.09 1.29 -12.87
CA THR A 33 0.12 1.07 -11.41
C THR A 33 0.33 2.38 -10.65
N TYR A 34 0.17 2.36 -9.33
CA TYR A 34 0.46 3.54 -8.50
C TYR A 34 1.94 3.92 -8.59
N VAL A 35 2.84 2.94 -8.52
CA VAL A 35 4.29 3.16 -8.61
C VAL A 35 4.69 3.69 -9.99
N SER A 36 4.07 3.23 -11.08
CA SER A 36 4.37 3.73 -12.43
C SER A 36 3.92 5.18 -12.64
N ARG A 37 2.96 5.68 -11.86
CA ARG A 37 2.41 7.04 -11.97
C ARG A 37 3.03 8.03 -11.00
N LEU A 38 3.36 7.57 -9.79
CA LEU A 38 3.79 8.43 -8.71
C LEU A 38 5.27 8.27 -8.39
N ASP A 39 5.96 7.23 -8.86
CA ASP A 39 7.24 6.72 -8.35
C ASP A 39 7.11 5.97 -7.00
N VAL A 40 8.17 5.24 -6.63
CA VAL A 40 8.21 4.38 -5.42
C VAL A 40 8.07 5.22 -4.16
N GLU A 41 8.80 6.32 -4.05
CA GLU A 41 8.87 7.10 -2.82
C GLU A 41 7.56 7.84 -2.56
N SER A 42 7.01 8.47 -3.59
CA SER A 42 5.70 9.12 -3.51
C SER A 42 4.58 8.10 -3.25
N THR A 43 4.66 6.89 -3.81
CA THR A 43 3.70 5.82 -3.50
C THR A 43 3.79 5.41 -2.03
N ARG A 44 4.99 5.25 -1.46
CA ARG A 44 5.18 4.97 -0.03
C ARG A 44 4.64 6.10 0.86
N GLN A 45 4.91 7.36 0.50
CA GLN A 45 4.38 8.50 1.25
C GLN A 45 2.85 8.54 1.21
N ARG A 46 2.27 8.30 0.03
CA ARG A 46 0.83 8.24 -0.14
C ARG A 46 0.20 7.10 0.65
N LEU A 47 0.84 5.93 0.69
CA LEU A 47 0.40 4.79 1.50
C LEU A 47 0.39 5.12 3.00
N LYS A 48 1.44 5.79 3.51
CA LYS A 48 1.49 6.27 4.91
C LYS A 48 0.36 7.26 5.21
N GLU A 49 0.06 8.17 4.28
CA GLU A 49 -1.04 9.13 4.43
C GLU A 49 -2.40 8.41 4.50
N PHE A 50 -2.65 7.47 3.59
CA PHE A 50 -3.89 6.70 3.58
C PHE A 50 -4.01 5.83 4.84
N ARG A 51 -2.92 5.25 5.35
CA ARG A 51 -2.91 4.52 6.63
C ARG A 51 -3.40 5.44 7.75
N ARG A 52 -2.79 6.62 7.89
CA ARG A 52 -3.15 7.59 8.92
C ARG A 52 -4.62 7.99 8.83
N ARG A 53 -5.10 8.35 7.64
CA ARG A 53 -6.52 8.72 7.41
C ARG A 53 -7.47 7.57 7.73
N THR A 54 -7.11 6.35 7.34
CA THR A 54 -7.95 5.17 7.59
C THR A 54 -8.04 4.85 9.08
N LEU A 55 -6.92 4.91 9.82
CA LEU A 55 -6.92 4.71 11.27
C LEU A 55 -7.75 5.79 11.97
N GLN A 56 -7.63 7.05 11.54
CA GLN A 56 -8.44 8.15 12.04
C GLN A 56 -9.95 7.90 11.81
N LEU A 57 -10.34 7.46 10.61
CA LEU A 57 -11.74 7.12 10.32
C LEU A 57 -12.25 5.95 11.17
N VAL A 58 -11.40 4.95 11.43
CA VAL A 58 -11.77 3.84 12.33
C VAL A 58 -12.03 4.35 13.74
N ASP A 59 -11.22 5.28 14.25
CA ASP A 59 -11.42 5.93 15.54
C ASP A 59 -12.70 6.79 15.58
N GLU A 60 -12.98 7.53 14.51
CA GLU A 60 -14.19 8.36 14.41
C GLU A 60 -15.47 7.53 14.33
N CYS A 61 -15.47 6.43 13.57
CA CYS A 61 -16.62 5.55 13.42
C CYS A 61 -16.82 4.61 14.62
N TRP A 62 -15.72 4.17 15.25
CA TRP A 62 -15.73 3.25 16.39
C TRP A 62 -14.73 3.71 17.46
N PRO A 63 -15.13 4.65 18.34
CA PRO A 63 -14.28 5.15 19.42
C PRO A 63 -13.81 4.05 20.40
N SER A 64 -14.50 2.91 20.43
CA SER A 64 -14.08 1.71 21.16
C SER A 64 -14.43 0.44 20.37
N GLY A 65 -13.69 -0.65 20.60
CA GLY A 65 -14.01 -1.98 20.05
C GLY A 65 -13.51 -2.29 18.63
N ALA A 66 -12.77 -1.39 17.97
CA ALA A 66 -12.28 -1.58 16.60
C ALA A 66 -10.77 -1.94 16.49
N GLY A 67 -10.17 -2.48 17.55
CA GLY A 67 -8.75 -2.85 17.57
C GLY A 67 -8.35 -3.75 16.40
N THR A 68 -9.12 -4.81 16.15
CA THR A 68 -8.88 -5.75 15.04
C THR A 68 -8.85 -5.07 13.67
N ILE A 69 -9.68 -4.04 13.44
CA ILE A 69 -9.69 -3.32 12.16
C ILE A 69 -8.41 -2.51 11.99
N LYS A 70 -7.94 -1.86 13.07
CA LYS A 70 -6.66 -1.15 13.06
C LYS A 70 -5.48 -2.09 12.83
N ASP A 71 -5.53 -3.27 13.43
CA ASP A 71 -4.51 -4.32 13.23
C ASP A 71 -4.47 -4.76 11.77
N VAL A 72 -5.62 -4.96 11.12
CA VAL A 72 -5.69 -5.28 9.69
C VAL A 72 -5.13 -4.14 8.83
N VAL A 73 -5.47 -2.89 9.13
CA VAL A 73 -4.93 -1.72 8.40
C VAL A 73 -3.40 -1.65 8.52
N ASN A 74 -2.87 -1.86 9.72
CA ASN A 74 -1.43 -1.87 9.97
C ASN A 74 -0.76 -3.04 9.25
N TYR A 75 -1.34 -4.24 9.35
CA TYR A 75 -0.84 -5.44 8.68
C TYR A 75 -0.75 -5.25 7.17
N ILE A 76 -1.79 -4.70 6.54
CA ILE A 76 -1.81 -4.46 5.08
C ILE A 76 -0.65 -3.55 4.65
N VAL A 77 -0.32 -2.53 5.43
CA VAL A 77 0.73 -1.55 5.08
C VAL A 77 2.13 -2.05 5.42
N ASP A 78 2.26 -2.81 6.50
CA ASP A 78 3.56 -3.27 7.02
C ASP A 78 3.95 -4.66 6.49
N ARG A 79 3.09 -5.33 5.69
CA ARG A 79 3.38 -6.65 5.11
C ARG A 79 4.60 -6.60 4.18
N LYS A 80 5.40 -7.66 4.23
CA LYS A 80 6.64 -7.82 3.43
C LYS A 80 6.49 -8.82 2.28
N ASN A 81 5.33 -9.46 2.18
CA ASN A 81 4.94 -10.43 1.16
C ASN A 81 3.43 -10.41 0.94
#